data_AF-A0A4Q3D628-F1
#
_entry.id   AF-A0A4Q3D628-F1
#
_cell.length_a   1.000
_cell.length_b   1.000
_cell.length_c   1.000
_cell.angle_alpha   90.00
_cell.angle_beta   90.00
_cell.angle_gamma   90.00
#
_symmetry.space_group_name_H-M   'P 1'
#
loop_
_entity.id
_entity.type
_entity.pdbx_description
1 polymer ?
#
loop_
_entity_poly.entity_id
_entity_poly.type
_entity_poly.pdbx_seq_one_letter_code
_entity_poly.pdbx_strand_id
1 'polypeptide(L)'
;EISTSEELDQLEEEAKIYVRNCQRNALNSLQQELNAERAHTIDVIEDLITTSNSGKQLEVLVKQLNTAPDLGRKDMVSVIRRSLWLTAAENMPERDRLMELYQQENEKNSDRYHSKQFSNTAESPLVVPIQPIIYNESSKPIDGREILNACFSANFSRDPRIVAFGEDVGAIGDVNQGFAGLQEKFGTLRVTDTGIRESTIIGQGIGLALRGLRPIAEIQYIDYLPYAMNVLIDDLTTMSYRTFGGQIAPVIVRTRGHRLEGIWHSGSPMGMIVNALRGMHICVPRNMTQAAGMYNTLLRGNEPALVIECLNGYRLKEKLPANVGEFTVSLGKAEVVKAGT
;
A
#
# COMPACT_ATOMS: atom_id res chain seq x y z
N GLU A 1 24.86 -26.99 7.97
CA GLU A 1 24.63 -27.48 9.35
C GLU A 1 23.36 -26.83 9.89
N ILE A 2 22.63 -27.52 10.76
CA ILE A 2 21.47 -26.96 11.45
C ILE A 2 21.99 -26.37 12.76
N SER A 3 21.68 -25.10 13.06
CA SER A 3 22.10 -24.43 14.29
C SER A 3 21.62 -25.19 15.54
N THR A 4 22.43 -25.16 16.58
CA THR A 4 22.08 -25.76 17.88
C THR A 4 21.06 -24.89 18.63
N SER A 5 20.37 -25.47 19.62
CA SER A 5 19.41 -24.71 20.46
C SER A 5 20.08 -23.54 21.17
N GLU A 6 21.30 -23.73 21.69
CA GLU A 6 22.05 -22.69 22.39
C GLU A 6 22.41 -21.53 21.46
N GLU A 7 22.79 -21.82 20.22
CA GLU A 7 23.03 -20.79 19.19
C GLU A 7 21.76 -20.02 18.85
N LEU A 8 20.61 -20.69 18.75
CA LEU A 8 19.33 -20.04 18.49
C LEU A 8 18.90 -19.13 19.65
N ASP A 9 19.06 -19.60 20.89
CA ASP A 9 18.75 -18.82 22.09
C ASP A 9 19.65 -17.58 22.19
N GLN A 10 20.94 -17.71 21.86
CA GLN A 10 21.87 -16.59 21.82
C GLN A 10 21.47 -15.58 20.74
N LEU A 11 21.15 -16.03 19.53
CA LEU A 11 20.69 -15.16 18.45
C LEU A 11 19.41 -14.40 18.83
N GLU A 12 18.49 -15.04 19.56
CA GLU A 12 17.27 -14.39 20.02
C GLU A 12 17.56 -13.28 21.05
N GLU A 13 18.45 -13.53 22.02
CA GLU A 13 18.84 -12.52 23.01
C GLU A 13 19.61 -11.35 22.38
N GLU A 14 20.51 -11.63 21.44
CA GLU A 14 21.20 -10.60 20.66
C GLU A 14 20.21 -9.74 19.84
N ALA A 15 19.23 -10.37 19.19
CA ALA A 15 18.18 -9.67 18.46
C ALA A 15 17.32 -8.79 19.39
N LYS A 16 16.95 -9.27 20.58
CA LYS A 16 16.21 -8.48 21.59
C LYS A 16 17.00 -7.24 22.01
N ILE A 17 18.30 -7.39 22.29
CA ILE A 17 19.17 -6.27 22.67
C ILE A 17 19.28 -5.28 21.50
N TYR A 18 19.51 -5.76 20.29
CA TYR A 18 19.59 -4.95 19.08
C TYR A 18 18.31 -4.11 18.88
N VAL A 19 17.13 -4.75 18.93
CA VAL A 19 15.83 -4.07 18.76
C VAL A 19 15.61 -3.01 19.84
N ARG A 20 15.93 -3.30 21.11
CA ARG A 20 15.84 -2.31 22.20
C ARG A 20 16.75 -1.11 21.98
N ASN A 21 17.97 -1.33 21.49
CA ASN A 21 18.89 -0.26 21.16
C ASN A 21 18.38 0.59 19.99
N CYS A 22 17.86 -0.04 18.93
CA CYS A 22 17.20 0.68 17.83
C CYS A 22 16.04 1.54 18.32
N GLN A 23 15.17 1.00 19.20
CA GLN A 23 14.05 1.74 19.77
C GLN A 23 14.52 2.97 20.55
N ARG A 24 15.53 2.81 21.42
CA ARG A 24 16.10 3.91 22.21
C ARG A 24 16.71 4.99 21.31
N ASN A 25 17.47 4.58 20.30
CA ASN A 25 18.12 5.51 19.37
C ASN A 25 17.09 6.29 18.55
N ALA A 26 16.04 5.62 18.06
CA ALA A 26 14.95 6.26 17.33
C ALA A 26 14.23 7.30 18.20
N LEU A 27 13.92 6.96 19.45
CA LEU A 27 13.28 7.88 20.40
C LEU A 27 14.18 9.10 20.68
N ASN A 28 15.47 8.88 20.94
CA ASN A 28 16.42 9.95 21.20
C ASN A 28 16.55 10.90 20.00
N SER A 29 16.63 10.35 18.78
CA SER A 29 16.70 11.14 17.54
C SER A 29 15.46 12.02 17.38
N LEU A 30 14.27 11.44 17.57
CA LEU A 30 13.00 12.18 17.49
C LEU A 30 12.92 13.29 18.54
N GLN A 31 13.30 12.99 19.79
CA GLN A 31 13.30 13.97 20.88
C GLN A 31 14.27 15.12 20.61
N GLN A 32 15.45 14.83 20.06
CA GLN A 32 16.42 15.85 19.70
C GLN A 32 15.88 16.81 18.63
N GLU A 33 15.24 16.27 17.58
CA GLU A 33 14.58 17.07 16.54
C GLU A 33 13.45 17.94 17.12
N LEU A 34 12.56 17.34 17.89
CA LEU A 34 11.42 18.06 18.47
C LEU A 34 11.87 19.16 19.44
N ASN A 35 12.92 18.91 20.23
CA ASN A 35 13.48 19.93 21.12
C ASN A 35 14.10 21.11 20.36
N ALA A 36 14.76 20.85 19.22
CA ALA A 36 15.30 21.89 18.36
C ALA A 36 14.19 22.72 17.68
N GLU A 37 13.17 22.05 17.12
CA GLU A 37 11.99 22.71 16.56
C GLU A 37 11.24 23.55 17.61
N ARG A 38 11.14 23.03 18.85
CA ARG A 38 10.55 23.75 19.98
C ARG A 38 11.32 25.02 20.29
N ALA A 39 12.64 24.90 20.46
CA ALA A 39 13.49 26.02 20.80
C ALA A 39 13.40 27.12 19.73
N HIS A 40 13.43 26.73 18.45
CA HIS A 40 13.26 27.68 17.35
C HIS A 40 11.88 28.34 17.33
N THR A 41 10.81 27.59 17.59
CA THR A 41 9.45 28.14 17.67
C THR A 41 9.31 29.14 18.82
N ILE A 42 9.92 28.85 19.98
CA ILE A 42 9.92 29.75 21.14
C ILE A 42 10.67 31.03 20.81
N ASP A 43 11.89 30.92 20.28
CA ASP A 43 12.75 32.05 19.91
C ASP A 43 12.02 33.05 18.99
N VAL A 44 11.36 32.54 17.94
CA VAL A 44 10.58 33.38 17.01
C VAL A 44 9.38 34.06 17.68
N ILE A 45 8.75 33.43 18.68
CA ILE A 45 7.62 34.01 19.41
C ILE A 45 8.11 34.98 20.50
N GLU A 46 9.28 34.76 21.09
CA GLU A 46 9.90 35.66 22.07
C GLU A 46 10.26 37.00 21.44
N ASP A 47 10.78 37.02 20.20
CA ASP A 47 10.93 38.24 19.41
C ASP A 47 9.61 39.04 19.34
N LEU A 48 8.51 38.33 19.09
CA LEU A 48 7.16 38.90 18.96
C LEU A 48 6.61 39.45 20.28
N ILE A 49 6.93 38.83 21.42
CA ILE A 49 6.45 39.24 22.74
C ILE A 49 6.90 40.66 23.07
N THR A 50 8.11 41.03 22.65
CA THR A 50 8.70 42.33 22.99
C THR A 50 8.07 43.51 22.23
N THR A 51 7.51 43.26 21.05
CA THR A 51 7.00 44.30 20.13
C THR A 51 5.48 44.33 20.03
N SER A 52 4.80 43.20 20.29
CA SER A 52 3.35 43.06 20.15
C SER A 52 2.55 43.65 21.32
N ASN A 53 1.36 44.20 21.03
CA ASN A 53 0.41 44.58 22.08
C ASN A 53 -0.18 43.36 22.81
N SER A 54 -0.06 42.17 22.22
CA SER A 54 -0.51 40.88 22.76
C SER A 54 0.58 40.12 23.53
N GLY A 55 1.71 40.75 23.90
CA GLY A 55 2.85 40.12 24.57
C GLY A 55 2.48 39.19 25.74
N LYS A 56 1.61 39.64 26.66
CA LYS A 56 1.15 38.81 27.81
C LYS A 56 0.43 37.52 27.38
N GLN A 57 -0.33 37.56 26.28
CA GLN A 57 -1.04 36.38 25.76
C GLN A 57 -0.06 35.43 25.07
N LEU A 58 0.94 35.98 24.37
CA LEU A 58 2.01 35.22 23.74
C LEU A 58 2.91 34.52 24.79
N GLU A 59 3.23 35.19 25.90
CA GLU A 59 3.96 34.58 27.04
C GLU A 59 3.24 33.34 27.60
N VAL A 60 1.91 33.37 27.67
CA VAL A 60 1.10 32.21 28.09
C VAL A 60 1.26 31.05 27.10
N LEU A 61 1.31 31.32 25.79
CA LEU A 61 1.52 30.29 24.76
C LEU A 61 2.92 29.67 24.84
N VAL A 62 3.97 30.50 25.02
CA VAL A 62 5.35 30.01 25.19
C VAL A 62 5.46 29.16 26.46
N LYS A 63 4.85 29.60 27.57
CA LYS A 63 4.82 28.83 28.81
C LYS A 63 4.13 27.47 28.63
N GLN A 64 3.02 27.43 27.89
CA GLN A 64 2.33 26.16 27.55
C GLN A 64 3.28 25.20 26.82
N LEU A 65 4.01 25.70 25.81
CA LEU A 65 4.95 24.90 25.03
C LEU A 65 6.12 24.36 25.88
N ASN A 66 6.64 25.18 26.79
CA ASN A 66 7.75 24.81 27.69
C ASN A 66 7.36 23.75 28.72
N THR A 67 6.12 23.78 29.20
CA THR A 67 5.64 22.87 30.26
C THR A 67 4.95 21.61 29.72
N ALA A 68 4.81 21.46 28.40
CA ALA A 68 4.11 20.33 27.80
C ALA A 68 4.89 19.01 28.03
N PRO A 69 4.30 17.99 28.68
CA PRO A 69 4.98 16.73 28.97
C PRO A 69 5.20 15.86 27.72
N ASP A 70 4.25 15.87 26.78
CA ASP A 70 4.27 15.08 25.55
C ASP A 70 4.23 16.00 24.32
N LEU A 71 5.29 16.79 24.15
CA LEU A 71 5.35 17.77 23.06
C LEU A 71 5.36 17.09 21.68
N GLY A 72 4.36 17.41 20.86
CA GLY A 72 4.32 17.06 19.45
C GLY A 72 4.40 18.27 18.53
N ARG A 73 4.62 18.01 17.23
CA ARG A 73 4.55 19.04 16.18
C ARG A 73 3.20 19.74 16.10
N LYS A 74 2.12 19.04 16.49
CA LYS A 74 0.78 19.62 16.63
C LYS A 74 0.79 20.81 17.61
N ASP A 75 1.45 20.69 18.75
CA ASP A 75 1.45 21.72 19.79
C ASP A 75 2.18 22.97 19.29
N MET A 76 3.35 22.78 18.66
CA MET A 76 4.12 23.86 18.04
C MET A 76 3.31 24.59 16.95
N VAL A 77 2.74 23.86 15.99
CA VAL A 77 1.92 24.44 14.91
C VAL A 77 0.67 25.14 15.47
N SER A 78 0.06 24.59 16.53
CA SER A 78 -1.10 25.22 17.18
C SER A 78 -0.74 26.55 17.85
N VAL A 79 0.41 26.60 18.54
CA VAL A 79 0.93 27.81 19.17
C VAL A 79 1.32 28.86 18.11
N ILE A 80 1.96 28.46 17.02
CA ILE A 80 2.27 29.34 15.88
C ILE A 80 0.98 29.96 15.32
N ARG A 81 -0.03 29.15 15.01
CA ARG A 81 -1.32 29.64 14.47
C ARG A 81 -2.06 30.57 15.44
N ARG A 82 -2.04 30.28 16.73
CA ARG A 82 -2.65 31.16 17.76
C ARG A 82 -1.90 32.47 17.89
N SER A 83 -0.57 32.44 17.82
CA SER A 83 0.27 33.65 17.87
C SER A 83 0.02 34.54 16.65
N LEU A 84 -0.06 33.96 15.45
CA LEU A 84 -0.45 34.67 14.22
C LEU A 84 -1.85 35.28 14.28
N TRP A 85 -2.79 34.61 14.97
CA TRP A 85 -4.14 35.12 15.17
C TRP A 85 -4.16 36.29 16.15
N LEU A 86 -3.43 36.21 17.26
CA LEU A 86 -3.34 37.30 18.25
C LEU A 86 -2.74 38.57 17.65
N THR A 87 -1.75 38.42 16.77
CA THR A 87 -1.05 39.53 16.13
C THR A 87 -1.61 39.85 14.72
N ALA A 88 -2.80 39.37 14.39
CA ALA A 88 -3.36 39.51 13.04
C ALA A 88 -3.57 40.97 12.59
N ALA A 89 -3.78 41.89 13.52
CA ALA A 89 -3.96 43.32 13.25
C ALA A 89 -2.64 44.12 13.26
N GLU A 90 -1.51 43.46 13.51
CA GLU A 90 -0.21 44.11 13.69
C GLU A 90 0.66 43.89 12.47
N ASN A 91 1.34 44.94 12.00
CA ASN A 91 2.26 44.87 10.87
C ASN A 91 3.68 45.10 11.37
N MET A 92 4.43 44.00 11.54
CA MET A 92 5.76 44.01 12.14
C MET A 92 6.65 42.92 11.52
N PRO A 93 7.96 43.17 11.33
CA PRO A 93 8.89 42.19 10.75
C PRO A 93 8.92 40.86 11.51
N GLU A 94 8.75 40.88 12.83
CA GLU A 94 8.73 39.68 13.69
C GLU A 94 7.53 38.77 13.35
N ARG A 95 6.40 39.36 12.96
CA ARG A 95 5.23 38.61 12.51
C ARG A 95 5.48 37.94 11.17
N ASP A 96 6.18 38.60 10.27
CA ASP A 96 6.53 38.04 8.96
C ASP A 96 7.46 36.82 9.13
N ARG A 97 8.40 36.86 10.08
CA ARG A 97 9.21 35.69 10.46
C ARG A 97 8.36 34.53 10.98
N LEU A 98 7.38 34.80 11.83
CA LEU A 98 6.46 33.76 12.32
C LEU A 98 5.59 33.17 11.20
N MET A 99 5.17 34.00 10.23
CA MET A 99 4.46 33.54 9.03
C MET A 99 5.34 32.66 8.16
N GLU A 100 6.62 33.02 7.97
CA GLU A 100 7.59 32.23 7.23
C GLU A 100 7.81 30.87 7.92
N LEU A 101 8.02 30.85 9.23
CA LEU A 101 8.11 29.61 10.02
C LEU A 101 6.87 28.73 9.83
N TYR A 102 5.67 29.31 9.89
CA TYR A 102 4.44 28.57 9.67
C TYR A 102 4.36 27.93 8.28
N GLN A 103 4.79 28.65 7.23
CA GLN A 103 4.82 28.12 5.87
C GLN A 103 5.83 26.97 5.74
N GLN A 104 7.05 27.17 6.26
CA GLN A 104 8.09 26.13 6.28
C GLN A 104 7.62 24.87 7.01
N GLU A 105 6.97 25.02 8.17
CA GLU A 105 6.44 23.86 8.90
C GLU A 105 5.27 23.19 8.18
N ASN A 106 4.43 23.94 7.44
CA ASN A 106 3.39 23.31 6.61
C ASN A 106 3.98 22.49 5.47
N GLU A 107 5.03 22.99 4.81
CA GLU A 107 5.72 22.24 3.75
C GLU A 107 6.35 20.96 4.30
N LYS A 108 7.10 21.06 5.40
CA LYS A 108 7.68 19.90 6.08
C LYS A 108 6.60 18.90 6.53
N ASN A 109 5.49 19.39 7.07
CA ASN A 109 4.41 18.52 7.56
C ASN A 109 3.58 17.92 6.42
N SER A 110 3.49 18.60 5.28
CA SER A 110 2.94 18.03 4.05
C SER A 110 3.76 16.82 3.59
N ASP A 111 5.10 16.94 3.64
CA ASP A 111 5.95 15.79 3.39
C ASP A 111 5.74 14.72 4.48
N ARG A 112 5.99 15.02 5.75
CA ARG A 112 5.90 14.06 6.88
C ARG A 112 4.56 13.31 6.98
N TYR A 113 3.44 13.98 6.71
CA TYR A 113 2.10 13.47 7.02
C TYR A 113 1.13 13.47 5.84
N HIS A 114 1.49 13.97 4.67
CA HIS A 114 0.61 13.95 3.49
C HIS A 114 1.30 13.42 2.23
N SER A 115 2.50 12.85 2.37
CA SER A 115 3.20 12.16 1.29
C SER A 115 3.08 10.64 1.41
N LYS A 116 3.70 9.91 0.47
CA LYS A 116 3.84 8.45 0.49
C LYS A 116 2.53 7.64 0.56
N GLN A 117 1.42 8.17 0.04
CA GLN A 117 0.20 7.37 -0.19
C GLN A 117 0.51 6.11 -1.02
N PHE A 118 1.40 6.26 -2.00
CA PHE A 118 2.09 5.17 -2.70
C PHE A 118 3.59 5.22 -2.36
N SER A 119 4.32 4.16 -2.69
CA SER A 119 5.73 4.01 -2.29
C SER A 119 6.61 5.14 -2.88
N ASN A 120 6.25 5.64 -4.08
CA ASN A 120 7.07 6.55 -4.88
C ASN A 120 8.50 6.02 -5.07
N THR A 121 8.65 4.70 -5.15
CA THR A 121 9.93 4.01 -5.33
C THR A 121 10.18 3.70 -6.80
N ALA A 122 11.44 3.38 -7.14
CA ALA A 122 11.82 2.87 -8.45
C ALA A 122 11.14 1.54 -8.81
N GLU A 123 10.56 0.86 -7.82
CA GLU A 123 9.83 -0.40 -7.97
C GLU A 123 8.31 -0.19 -7.96
N SER A 124 7.80 1.03 -8.15
CA SER A 124 6.36 1.23 -8.30
C SER A 124 5.84 0.54 -9.58
N PRO A 125 4.66 -0.12 -9.55
CA PRO A 125 4.04 -0.65 -10.76
C PRO A 125 3.74 0.42 -11.82
N LEU A 126 3.71 1.72 -11.44
CA LEU A 126 3.51 2.84 -12.36
C LEU A 126 4.72 3.13 -13.25
N VAL A 127 5.92 2.69 -12.86
CA VAL A 127 7.16 2.90 -13.63
C VAL A 127 7.63 1.64 -14.37
N VAL A 128 6.90 0.53 -14.25
CA VAL A 128 7.21 -0.71 -14.98
C VAL A 128 7.10 -0.46 -16.49
N PRO A 129 8.17 -0.75 -17.27
CA PRO A 129 8.14 -0.56 -18.71
C PRO A 129 7.01 -1.36 -19.37
N ILE A 130 6.36 -0.75 -20.35
CA ILE A 130 5.30 -1.40 -21.13
C ILE A 130 5.95 -2.35 -22.14
N GLN A 131 5.61 -3.62 -22.04
CA GLN A 131 5.98 -4.65 -23.01
C GLN A 131 4.72 -5.07 -23.77
N PRO A 132 4.70 -4.94 -25.11
CA PRO A 132 3.51 -5.24 -25.89
C PRO A 132 3.18 -6.74 -25.90
N ILE A 133 1.91 -7.03 -26.15
CA ILE A 133 1.42 -8.40 -26.35
C ILE A 133 1.94 -8.91 -27.69
N ILE A 134 2.51 -10.12 -27.69
CA ILE A 134 3.01 -10.79 -28.88
C ILE A 134 2.13 -12.01 -29.17
N TYR A 135 1.61 -12.08 -30.39
CA TYR A 135 0.94 -13.27 -30.91
C TYR A 135 1.77 -13.88 -32.03
N ASN A 136 1.79 -15.21 -32.11
CA ASN A 136 2.47 -15.95 -33.18
C ASN A 136 1.56 -17.07 -33.71
N GLU A 137 2.06 -17.89 -34.63
CA GLU A 137 1.29 -18.99 -35.23
C GLU A 137 0.82 -20.04 -34.20
N SER A 138 1.52 -20.15 -33.06
CA SER A 138 1.14 -21.06 -31.97
C SER A 138 0.07 -20.49 -31.02
N SER A 139 -0.28 -19.20 -31.15
CA SER A 139 -1.31 -18.53 -30.33
C SER A 139 -2.71 -19.04 -30.66
N LYS A 140 -3.16 -20.05 -29.92
CA LYS A 140 -4.48 -20.68 -30.06
C LYS A 140 -5.54 -19.98 -29.19
N PRO A 141 -6.82 -20.00 -29.60
CA PRO A 141 -7.92 -19.57 -28.75
C PRO A 141 -8.13 -20.57 -27.61
N ILE A 142 -8.01 -20.12 -26.38
CA ILE A 142 -8.19 -20.90 -25.14
C ILE A 142 -9.16 -20.19 -24.19
N ASP A 143 -9.66 -20.87 -23.17
CA ASP A 143 -10.49 -20.21 -22.15
C ASP A 143 -9.68 -19.14 -21.41
N GLY A 144 -10.29 -18.02 -21.05
CA GLY A 144 -9.61 -16.96 -20.30
C GLY A 144 -8.97 -17.45 -18.99
N ARG A 145 -9.57 -18.44 -18.32
CA ARG A 145 -8.97 -19.10 -17.13
C ARG A 145 -7.59 -19.70 -17.43
N GLU A 146 -7.41 -20.26 -18.61
CA GLU A 146 -6.15 -20.90 -19.05
C GLU A 146 -5.09 -19.83 -19.35
N ILE A 147 -5.48 -18.62 -19.76
CA ILE A 147 -4.57 -17.48 -19.95
C ILE A 147 -3.99 -17.04 -18.60
N LEU A 148 -4.86 -16.89 -17.60
CA LEU A 148 -4.44 -16.55 -16.24
C LEU A 148 -3.56 -17.64 -15.64
N ASN A 149 -3.94 -18.91 -15.82
CA ASN A 149 -3.13 -20.04 -15.37
C ASN A 149 -1.72 -20.02 -15.99
N ALA A 150 -1.63 -19.83 -17.31
CA ALA A 150 -0.35 -19.72 -18.01
C ALA A 150 0.48 -18.51 -17.52
N CYS A 151 -0.18 -17.37 -17.27
CA CYS A 151 0.46 -16.19 -16.68
C CYS A 151 1.03 -16.50 -15.30
N PHE A 152 0.24 -17.04 -14.37
CA PHE A 152 0.69 -17.38 -13.02
C PHE A 152 1.79 -18.44 -13.06
N SER A 153 1.65 -19.48 -13.87
CA SER A 153 2.68 -20.51 -14.05
C SER A 153 4.04 -19.92 -14.47
N ALA A 154 4.05 -18.96 -15.40
CA ALA A 154 5.26 -18.26 -15.81
C ALA A 154 5.84 -17.38 -14.68
N ASN A 155 4.98 -16.65 -13.96
CA ASN A 155 5.40 -15.78 -12.86
C ASN A 155 5.97 -16.58 -11.67
N PHE A 156 5.30 -17.66 -11.25
CA PHE A 156 5.76 -18.53 -10.15
C PHE A 156 7.08 -19.23 -10.45
N SER A 157 7.31 -19.57 -11.72
CA SER A 157 8.59 -20.14 -12.18
C SER A 157 9.72 -19.10 -12.14
N ARG A 158 9.39 -17.82 -12.36
CA ARG A 158 10.36 -16.72 -12.38
C ARG A 158 10.73 -16.23 -10.97
N ASP A 159 9.75 -16.12 -10.07
CA ASP A 159 9.96 -15.55 -8.75
C ASP A 159 9.53 -16.54 -7.64
N PRO A 160 10.48 -17.10 -6.87
CA PRO A 160 10.19 -18.06 -5.81
C PRO A 160 9.45 -17.44 -4.61
N ARG A 161 9.40 -16.10 -4.53
CA ARG A 161 8.73 -15.37 -3.43
C ARG A 161 7.21 -15.28 -3.62
N ILE A 162 6.71 -15.56 -4.82
CA ILE A 162 5.27 -15.47 -5.11
C ILE A 162 4.53 -16.63 -4.46
N VAL A 163 3.52 -16.34 -3.65
CA VAL A 163 2.63 -17.33 -3.04
C VAL A 163 1.19 -16.96 -3.35
N ALA A 164 0.30 -17.94 -3.54
CA ALA A 164 -1.12 -17.72 -3.73
C ALA A 164 -1.93 -18.51 -2.72
N PHE A 165 -2.96 -17.91 -2.15
CA PHE A 165 -3.79 -18.57 -1.16
C PHE A 165 -5.17 -17.92 -1.08
N GLY A 166 -6.14 -18.72 -0.63
CA GLY A 166 -7.53 -18.33 -0.44
C GLY A 166 -8.41 -19.56 -0.36
N GLU A 167 -9.71 -19.37 -0.40
CA GLU A 167 -10.69 -20.46 -0.42
C GLU A 167 -10.63 -21.21 -1.75
N ASP A 168 -10.40 -22.53 -1.70
CA ASP A 168 -10.30 -23.43 -2.84
C ASP A 168 -9.15 -23.14 -3.84
N VAL A 169 -8.21 -22.25 -3.50
CA VAL A 169 -7.07 -21.88 -4.36
C VAL A 169 -6.06 -23.03 -4.55
N GLY A 170 -5.93 -23.91 -3.56
CA GLY A 170 -4.98 -25.00 -3.51
C GLY A 170 -5.28 -26.11 -4.50
N ALA A 171 -5.91 -27.19 -4.03
CA ALA A 171 -6.07 -28.40 -4.83
C ALA A 171 -7.01 -28.22 -6.04
N ILE A 172 -8.10 -27.46 -5.86
CA ILE A 172 -9.07 -27.18 -6.92
C ILE A 172 -8.50 -26.18 -7.93
N GLY A 173 -7.68 -25.24 -7.46
CA GLY A 173 -7.10 -24.18 -8.28
C GLY A 173 -8.04 -23.00 -8.48
N ASP A 174 -8.76 -22.61 -7.42
CA ASP A 174 -9.87 -21.67 -7.37
C ASP A 174 -11.16 -22.13 -8.05
N VAL A 175 -12.29 -21.54 -7.65
CA VAL A 175 -13.64 -21.91 -8.16
C VAL A 175 -13.83 -21.68 -9.66
N ASN A 176 -12.96 -20.90 -10.30
CA ASN A 176 -12.93 -20.65 -11.73
C ASN A 176 -11.69 -21.25 -12.43
N GLN A 177 -10.91 -22.06 -11.71
CA GLN A 177 -9.76 -22.82 -12.20
C GLN A 177 -8.62 -21.98 -12.78
N GLY A 178 -8.41 -20.75 -12.30
CA GLY A 178 -7.25 -19.93 -12.65
C GLY A 178 -5.93 -20.48 -12.10
N PHE A 179 -5.95 -21.13 -10.93
CA PHE A 179 -4.79 -21.77 -10.28
C PHE A 179 -4.70 -23.30 -10.49
N ALA A 180 -5.55 -23.88 -11.35
CA ALA A 180 -5.60 -25.34 -11.55
C ALA A 180 -4.22 -25.94 -11.87
N GLY A 181 -3.86 -27.01 -11.14
CA GLY A 181 -2.57 -27.72 -11.29
C GLY A 181 -1.34 -26.96 -10.76
N LEU A 182 -1.47 -25.71 -10.29
CA LEU A 182 -0.31 -24.95 -9.82
C LEU A 182 0.19 -25.40 -8.45
N GLN A 183 -0.68 -25.92 -7.58
CA GLN A 183 -0.27 -26.53 -6.31
C GLN A 183 0.56 -27.80 -6.55
N GLU A 184 0.14 -28.68 -7.47
CA GLU A 184 0.91 -29.87 -7.83
C GLU A 184 2.29 -29.49 -8.38
N LYS A 185 2.35 -28.44 -9.21
CA LYS A 185 3.59 -27.96 -9.83
C LYS A 185 4.56 -27.27 -8.86
N PHE A 186 4.06 -26.42 -7.95
CA PHE A 186 4.91 -25.55 -7.10
C PHE A 186 4.91 -25.93 -5.61
N GLY A 187 4.07 -26.87 -5.21
CA GLY A 187 3.96 -27.35 -3.84
C GLY A 187 2.97 -26.56 -2.98
N THR A 188 2.55 -27.19 -1.88
CA THR A 188 1.53 -26.69 -0.95
C THR A 188 1.95 -25.42 -0.21
N LEU A 189 3.24 -25.13 -0.09
CA LEU A 189 3.70 -23.86 0.52
C LEU A 189 3.58 -22.66 -0.44
N ARG A 190 3.42 -22.90 -1.73
CA ARG A 190 3.35 -21.86 -2.77
C ARG A 190 1.93 -21.57 -3.21
N VAL A 191 1.07 -22.59 -3.27
CA VAL A 191 -0.35 -22.47 -3.60
C VAL A 191 -1.15 -23.28 -2.59
N THR A 192 -1.96 -22.63 -1.75
CA THR A 192 -2.63 -23.29 -0.62
C THR A 192 -4.07 -22.82 -0.41
N ASP A 193 -4.88 -23.72 0.13
CA ASP A 193 -6.19 -23.39 0.67
C ASP A 193 -6.05 -22.68 2.02
N THR A 194 -7.05 -21.86 2.34
CA THR A 194 -7.25 -21.25 3.66
C THR A 194 -8.61 -21.59 4.25
N GLY A 195 -8.82 -21.25 5.52
CA GLY A 195 -10.18 -21.24 6.08
C GLY A 195 -11.05 -20.14 5.44
N ILE A 196 -12.36 -20.28 5.60
CA ILE A 196 -13.38 -19.36 5.06
C ILE A 196 -13.46 -18.12 5.95
N ARG A 197 -12.51 -17.19 5.77
CA ARG A 197 -12.41 -15.96 6.56
C ARG A 197 -11.56 -14.90 5.86
N GLU A 198 -12.20 -14.02 5.12
CA GLU A 198 -11.61 -13.01 4.23
C GLU A 198 -10.62 -12.09 4.97
N SER A 199 -11.00 -11.62 6.17
CA SER A 199 -10.10 -10.79 7.00
C SER A 199 -8.80 -11.51 7.38
N THR A 200 -8.84 -12.84 7.59
CA THR A 200 -7.65 -13.63 7.92
C THR A 200 -6.79 -13.85 6.69
N ILE A 201 -7.41 -14.09 5.52
CA ILE A 201 -6.72 -14.17 4.22
C ILE A 201 -5.92 -12.89 3.98
N ILE A 202 -6.54 -11.71 4.09
CA ILE A 202 -5.82 -10.45 3.90
C ILE A 202 -4.71 -10.25 4.95
N GLY A 203 -4.98 -10.54 6.22
CA GLY A 203 -3.97 -10.43 7.28
C GLY A 203 -2.74 -11.32 7.06
N GLN A 204 -2.94 -12.55 6.59
CA GLN A 204 -1.86 -13.46 6.18
C GLN A 204 -1.06 -12.86 5.01
N GLY A 205 -1.73 -12.28 4.02
CA GLY A 205 -1.09 -11.56 2.91
C GLY A 205 -0.18 -10.44 3.40
N ILE A 206 -0.67 -9.58 4.29
CA ILE A 206 0.13 -8.49 4.87
C ILE A 206 1.36 -9.07 5.59
N GLY A 207 1.17 -10.08 6.45
CA GLY A 207 2.26 -10.69 7.21
C GLY A 207 3.35 -11.31 6.31
N LEU A 208 2.95 -12.03 5.26
CA LEU A 208 3.87 -12.63 4.29
C LEU A 208 4.62 -11.55 3.50
N ALA A 209 3.91 -10.49 3.07
CA ALA A 209 4.50 -9.38 2.34
C ALA A 209 5.56 -8.63 3.16
N LEU A 210 5.28 -8.36 4.44
CA LEU A 210 6.24 -7.75 5.38
C LEU A 210 7.47 -8.63 5.66
N ARG A 211 7.40 -9.93 5.35
CA ARG A 211 8.54 -10.86 5.41
C ARG A 211 9.25 -11.03 4.07
N GLY A 212 8.90 -10.22 3.06
CA GLY A 212 9.57 -10.19 1.76
C GLY A 212 8.97 -11.14 0.71
N LEU A 213 7.85 -11.80 1.01
CA LEU A 213 7.13 -12.58 0.01
C LEU A 213 6.22 -11.68 -0.85
N ARG A 214 5.67 -12.27 -1.92
CA ARG A 214 4.84 -11.57 -2.92
C ARG A 214 3.47 -12.25 -3.03
N PRO A 215 2.57 -12.02 -2.06
CA PRO A 215 1.35 -12.79 -1.94
C PRO A 215 0.27 -12.35 -2.93
N ILE A 216 -0.40 -13.34 -3.51
CA ILE A 216 -1.67 -13.23 -4.22
C ILE A 216 -2.75 -13.79 -3.29
N ALA A 217 -3.45 -12.90 -2.59
CA ALA A 217 -4.49 -13.25 -1.64
C ALA A 217 -5.85 -13.25 -2.35
N GLU A 218 -6.53 -14.38 -2.37
CA GLU A 218 -7.77 -14.53 -3.12
C GLU A 218 -9.01 -14.38 -2.23
N ILE A 219 -9.88 -13.43 -2.58
CA ILE A 219 -11.24 -13.32 -2.06
C ILE A 219 -12.19 -13.87 -3.12
N GLN A 220 -13.01 -14.86 -2.75
CA GLN A 220 -13.73 -15.67 -3.73
C GLN A 220 -14.65 -14.84 -4.64
N TYR A 221 -15.43 -13.91 -4.10
CA TYR A 221 -16.22 -12.96 -4.88
C TYR A 221 -16.10 -11.54 -4.32
N ILE A 222 -16.23 -10.53 -5.18
CA ILE A 222 -16.19 -9.12 -4.77
C ILE A 222 -17.25 -8.81 -3.71
N ASP A 223 -18.37 -9.52 -3.74
CA ASP A 223 -19.45 -9.44 -2.75
C ASP A 223 -18.98 -9.80 -1.33
N TYR A 224 -17.87 -10.53 -1.19
CA TYR A 224 -17.28 -10.93 0.10
C TYR A 224 -16.13 -10.02 0.56
N LEU A 225 -15.65 -9.12 -0.31
CA LEU A 225 -14.65 -8.10 0.03
C LEU A 225 -15.03 -7.28 1.29
N PRO A 226 -16.31 -6.92 1.54
CA PRO A 226 -16.75 -6.28 2.79
C PRO A 226 -16.24 -6.94 4.08
N TYR A 227 -16.10 -8.26 4.12
CA TYR A 227 -15.65 -9.00 5.30
C TYR A 227 -14.15 -8.81 5.62
N ALA A 228 -13.39 -8.21 4.70
CA ALA A 228 -11.98 -7.87 4.90
C ALA A 228 -11.68 -6.37 4.92
N MET A 229 -12.70 -5.51 4.79
CA MET A 229 -12.50 -4.07 4.59
C MET A 229 -11.75 -3.40 5.74
N ASN A 230 -11.98 -3.82 6.98
CA ASN A 230 -11.26 -3.27 8.13
C ASN A 230 -9.73 -3.47 8.01
N VAL A 231 -9.29 -4.66 7.60
CA VAL A 231 -7.86 -4.96 7.43
C VAL A 231 -7.29 -4.27 6.18
N LEU A 232 -8.07 -4.21 5.09
CA LEU A 232 -7.64 -3.55 3.86
C LEU A 232 -7.46 -2.04 4.06
N ILE A 233 -8.44 -1.37 4.68
CA ILE A 233 -8.43 0.08 4.87
C ILE A 233 -7.35 0.45 5.88
N ASP A 234 -7.41 -0.07 7.10
CA ASP A 234 -6.60 0.47 8.19
C ASP A 234 -5.15 -0.01 8.16
N ASP A 235 -4.88 -1.15 7.51
CA ASP A 235 -3.57 -1.80 7.56
C ASP A 235 -2.87 -1.81 6.19
N LEU A 236 -3.46 -2.45 5.19
CA LEU A 236 -2.80 -2.63 3.89
C LEU A 236 -2.63 -1.30 3.14
N THR A 237 -3.71 -0.54 2.97
CA THR A 237 -3.69 0.68 2.13
C THR A 237 -2.93 1.83 2.77
N THR A 238 -2.83 1.86 4.10
CA THR A 238 -2.14 2.91 4.85
C THR A 238 -0.68 2.57 5.13
N MET A 239 -0.20 1.35 4.82
CA MET A 239 1.13 0.87 5.21
C MET A 239 2.26 1.82 4.79
N SER A 240 2.32 2.16 3.50
CA SER A 240 3.32 3.09 2.97
C SER A 240 3.18 4.47 3.62
N TYR A 241 1.97 4.97 3.72
CA TYR A 241 1.66 6.28 4.29
C TYR A 241 2.09 6.39 5.76
N ARG A 242 1.63 5.47 6.61
CA ARG A 242 1.86 5.50 8.07
C ARG A 242 3.30 5.19 8.47
N THR A 243 4.08 4.61 7.55
CA THR A 243 5.51 4.32 7.75
C THR A 243 6.41 5.27 6.97
N PHE A 244 5.85 6.29 6.31
CA PHE A 244 6.59 7.24 5.47
C PHE A 244 7.45 6.53 4.40
N GLY A 245 6.91 5.46 3.80
CA GLY A 245 7.59 4.62 2.81
C GLY A 245 8.63 3.66 3.40
N GLY A 246 8.76 3.57 4.73
CA GLY A 246 9.70 2.67 5.40
C GLY A 246 9.31 1.20 5.35
N GLN A 247 8.04 0.88 5.11
CA GLN A 247 7.56 -0.48 4.88
C GLN A 247 6.66 -0.57 3.64
N ILE A 248 6.72 -1.72 2.99
CA ILE A 248 5.93 -2.06 1.81
C ILE A 248 5.22 -3.39 2.05
N ALA A 249 4.01 -3.52 1.50
CA ALA A 249 3.24 -4.76 1.53
C ALA A 249 2.63 -4.99 0.14
N PRO A 250 3.38 -5.56 -0.82
CA PRO A 250 2.92 -5.79 -2.20
C PRO A 250 1.93 -6.97 -2.29
N VAL A 251 0.83 -6.90 -1.54
CA VAL A 251 -0.26 -7.86 -1.60
C VAL A 251 -1.09 -7.58 -2.83
N ILE A 252 -1.27 -8.59 -3.69
CA ILE A 252 -2.28 -8.55 -4.75
C ILE A 252 -3.52 -9.28 -4.23
N VAL A 253 -4.57 -8.51 -3.94
CA VAL A 253 -5.89 -9.05 -3.66
C VAL A 253 -6.56 -9.37 -4.97
N ARG A 254 -6.80 -10.64 -5.22
CA ARG A 254 -7.52 -11.12 -6.41
C ARG A 254 -8.97 -11.42 -6.04
N THR A 255 -9.90 -10.97 -6.87
CA THR A 255 -11.30 -11.33 -6.75
C THR A 255 -12.00 -11.33 -8.11
N ARG A 256 -13.28 -11.71 -8.14
CA ARG A 256 -14.10 -11.72 -9.35
C ARG A 256 -15.52 -11.23 -9.09
N GLY A 257 -16.17 -10.73 -10.12
CA GLY A 257 -17.54 -10.25 -10.02
C GLY A 257 -18.07 -9.62 -11.30
N HIS A 258 -18.96 -8.63 -11.13
CA HIS A 258 -19.58 -7.87 -12.23
C HIS A 258 -20.44 -8.72 -13.19
N ARG A 259 -21.11 -9.75 -12.67
CA ARG A 259 -22.03 -10.60 -13.42
C ARG A 259 -23.27 -10.85 -12.57
N LEU A 260 -24.46 -10.90 -13.18
CA LEU A 260 -25.67 -11.28 -12.48
C LEU A 260 -25.68 -12.80 -12.21
N GLU A 261 -25.41 -13.20 -10.96
CA GLU A 261 -25.38 -14.60 -10.50
C GLU A 261 -25.99 -14.73 -9.09
N GLY A 262 -27.27 -14.37 -8.96
CA GLY A 262 -27.97 -14.34 -7.69
C GLY A 262 -27.54 -13.19 -6.78
N ILE A 263 -28.24 -12.99 -5.66
CA ILE A 263 -28.11 -11.77 -4.84
C ILE A 263 -26.74 -11.60 -4.17
N TRP A 264 -25.95 -12.67 -4.05
CA TRP A 264 -24.66 -12.69 -3.35
C TRP A 264 -23.43 -12.80 -4.28
N HIS A 265 -23.62 -12.78 -5.60
CA HIS A 265 -22.52 -12.80 -6.58
C HIS A 265 -22.76 -11.81 -7.73
N SER A 266 -23.57 -10.79 -7.48
CA SER A 266 -23.99 -9.79 -8.49
C SER A 266 -23.47 -8.38 -8.21
N GLY A 267 -22.79 -8.19 -7.09
CA GLY A 267 -22.35 -6.90 -6.61
C GLY A 267 -21.37 -6.20 -7.55
N SER A 268 -21.44 -4.88 -7.51
CA SER A 268 -20.40 -3.99 -8.03
C SER A 268 -20.23 -2.81 -7.07
N PRO A 269 -19.75 -3.04 -5.84
CA PRO A 269 -19.61 -2.01 -4.80
C PRO A 269 -18.43 -1.05 -5.08
N MET A 270 -18.23 -0.65 -6.34
CA MET A 270 -17.10 0.17 -6.77
C MET A 270 -17.04 1.51 -6.04
N GLY A 271 -18.20 2.13 -5.75
CA GLY A 271 -18.25 3.37 -4.97
C GLY A 271 -17.63 3.25 -3.58
N MET A 272 -17.86 2.13 -2.88
CA MET A 272 -17.21 1.83 -1.60
C MET A 272 -15.71 1.62 -1.81
N ILE A 273 -15.33 0.78 -2.77
CA ILE A 273 -13.95 0.36 -3.04
C ILE A 273 -13.06 1.56 -3.36
N VAL A 274 -13.43 2.40 -4.34
CA VAL A 274 -12.58 3.51 -4.80
C VAL A 274 -12.41 4.60 -3.75
N ASN A 275 -13.40 4.78 -2.87
CA ASN A 275 -13.34 5.79 -1.82
C ASN A 275 -12.62 5.32 -0.57
N ALA A 276 -12.69 4.03 -0.25
CA ALA A 276 -12.12 3.44 0.96
C ALA A 276 -10.68 2.96 0.80
N LEU A 277 -10.32 2.35 -0.34
CA LEU A 277 -9.02 1.68 -0.53
C LEU A 277 -7.92 2.61 -1.07
N ARG A 278 -7.68 3.72 -0.37
CA ARG A 278 -6.73 4.76 -0.76
C ARG A 278 -5.29 4.37 -0.40
N GLY A 279 -4.44 4.14 -1.40
CA GLY A 279 -3.06 3.65 -1.21
C GLY A 279 -2.82 2.26 -1.80
N MET A 280 -3.79 1.76 -2.59
CA MET A 280 -3.71 0.52 -3.34
C MET A 280 -4.22 0.76 -4.76
N HIS A 281 -3.69 0.02 -5.74
CA HIS A 281 -4.15 0.07 -7.13
C HIS A 281 -5.45 -0.71 -7.30
N ILE A 282 -6.49 -0.09 -7.85
CA ILE A 282 -7.75 -0.77 -8.15
C ILE A 282 -7.82 -1.06 -9.65
N CYS A 283 -7.81 -2.35 -9.99
CA CYS A 283 -7.69 -2.86 -11.35
C CYS A 283 -8.95 -3.63 -11.75
N VAL A 284 -9.62 -3.20 -12.83
CA VAL A 284 -10.78 -3.91 -13.40
C VAL A 284 -10.48 -4.25 -14.85
N PRO A 285 -9.85 -5.42 -15.13
CA PRO A 285 -9.55 -5.83 -16.48
C PRO A 285 -10.82 -6.14 -17.29
N ARG A 286 -10.81 -5.81 -18.58
CA ARG A 286 -11.94 -6.11 -19.49
C ARG A 286 -12.04 -7.59 -19.86
N ASN A 287 -10.91 -8.31 -19.82
CA ASN A 287 -10.77 -9.72 -20.21
C ASN A 287 -9.51 -10.32 -19.56
N MET A 288 -9.25 -11.60 -19.75
CA MET A 288 -8.17 -12.31 -19.06
C MET A 288 -6.80 -12.06 -19.65
N THR A 289 -6.72 -11.69 -20.93
CA THR A 289 -5.47 -11.17 -21.51
C THR A 289 -5.06 -9.87 -20.82
N GLN A 290 -5.99 -8.94 -20.61
CA GLN A 290 -5.68 -7.68 -19.94
C GLN A 290 -5.32 -7.93 -18.46
N ALA A 291 -6.06 -8.82 -17.79
CA ALA A 291 -5.76 -9.24 -16.42
C ALA A 291 -4.34 -9.80 -16.28
N ALA A 292 -3.92 -10.70 -17.20
CA ALA A 292 -2.56 -11.24 -17.21
C ALA A 292 -1.50 -10.14 -17.33
N GLY A 293 -1.74 -9.12 -18.17
CA GLY A 293 -0.87 -7.95 -18.27
C GLY A 293 -0.81 -7.12 -17.00
N MET A 294 -1.96 -6.92 -16.32
CA MET A 294 -2.01 -6.23 -15.03
C MET A 294 -1.23 -7.01 -13.95
N TYR A 295 -1.41 -8.33 -13.86
CA TYR A 295 -0.63 -9.17 -12.93
C TYR A 295 0.86 -9.09 -13.22
N ASN A 296 1.25 -9.15 -14.49
CA ASN A 296 2.65 -8.98 -14.88
C ASN A 296 3.22 -7.64 -14.41
N THR A 297 2.48 -6.54 -14.56
CA THR A 297 2.88 -5.22 -14.04
C THR A 297 2.98 -5.21 -12.52
N LEU A 298 1.94 -5.69 -11.83
CA LEU A 298 1.83 -5.66 -10.37
C LEU A 298 2.86 -6.56 -9.68
N LEU A 299 3.11 -7.76 -10.21
CA LEU A 299 4.09 -8.70 -9.68
C LEU A 299 5.54 -8.22 -9.86
N ARG A 300 5.78 -7.22 -10.72
CA ARG A 300 7.07 -6.52 -10.85
C ARG A 300 7.15 -5.24 -10.01
N GLY A 301 6.01 -4.76 -9.49
CA GLY A 301 5.93 -3.58 -8.64
C GLY A 301 6.01 -3.91 -7.15
N ASN A 302 6.01 -2.91 -6.26
CA ASN A 302 6.07 -3.14 -4.82
C ASN A 302 4.90 -2.51 -4.04
N GLU A 303 3.82 -2.19 -4.75
CA GLU A 303 2.61 -1.57 -4.20
C GLU A 303 1.44 -2.56 -4.20
N PRO A 304 0.53 -2.48 -3.22
CA PRO A 304 -0.62 -3.37 -3.15
C PRO A 304 -1.60 -3.09 -4.29
N ALA A 305 -2.40 -4.09 -4.64
CA ALA A 305 -3.44 -3.97 -5.66
C ALA A 305 -4.66 -4.84 -5.37
N LEU A 306 -5.84 -4.37 -5.77
CA LEU A 306 -7.06 -5.15 -5.91
C LEU A 306 -7.32 -5.37 -7.39
N VAL A 307 -7.33 -6.63 -7.83
CA VAL A 307 -7.67 -7.03 -9.21
C VAL A 307 -9.06 -7.68 -9.19
N ILE A 308 -10.02 -7.03 -9.85
CA ILE A 308 -11.42 -7.44 -9.92
C ILE A 308 -11.70 -8.03 -11.29
N GLU A 309 -11.54 -9.34 -11.41
CA GLU A 309 -11.65 -10.05 -12.66
C GLU A 309 -13.11 -10.14 -13.13
N CYS A 310 -13.32 -9.96 -14.44
CA CYS A 310 -14.64 -10.10 -15.02
C CYS A 310 -15.04 -11.58 -15.04
N LEU A 311 -16.09 -11.95 -14.29
CA LEU A 311 -16.46 -13.36 -14.09
C LEU A 311 -16.77 -14.09 -15.41
N ASN A 312 -17.36 -13.41 -16.39
CA ASN A 312 -17.60 -13.98 -17.71
C ASN A 312 -16.31 -14.26 -18.48
N GLY A 313 -15.24 -13.48 -18.26
CA GLY A 313 -13.96 -13.60 -18.96
C GLY A 313 -13.30 -14.96 -18.79
N TYR A 314 -13.54 -15.66 -17.68
CA TYR A 314 -12.95 -16.98 -17.44
C TYR A 314 -13.30 -18.02 -18.51
N ARG A 315 -14.48 -17.92 -19.13
CA ARG A 315 -14.98 -18.85 -20.16
C ARG A 315 -14.95 -18.25 -21.57
N LEU A 316 -14.58 -16.98 -21.72
CA LEU A 316 -14.43 -16.38 -23.03
C LEU A 316 -13.19 -16.95 -23.71
N LYS A 317 -13.30 -17.22 -25.01
CA LYS A 317 -12.16 -17.63 -25.82
C LYS A 317 -11.33 -16.41 -26.18
N GLU A 318 -10.07 -16.40 -25.76
CA GLU A 318 -9.10 -15.38 -26.18
C GLU A 318 -7.83 -16.08 -26.69
N LYS A 319 -7.06 -15.39 -27.54
CA LYS A 319 -5.82 -15.95 -28.07
C LYS A 319 -4.75 -15.95 -26.97
N LEU A 320 -4.09 -17.07 -26.73
CA LEU A 320 -2.95 -17.13 -25.82
C LEU A 320 -1.77 -16.29 -26.35
N PRO A 321 -1.31 -15.25 -25.63
CA PRO A 321 -0.10 -14.53 -26.00
C PRO A 321 1.13 -15.44 -25.93
N ALA A 322 2.03 -15.32 -26.90
CA ALA A 322 3.30 -16.05 -26.92
C ALA A 322 4.20 -15.66 -25.74
N ASN A 323 4.07 -14.43 -25.25
CA ASN A 323 4.83 -13.86 -24.14
C ASN A 323 3.95 -13.63 -22.90
N VAL A 324 3.03 -14.56 -22.60
CA VAL A 324 1.97 -14.37 -21.58
C VAL A 324 2.45 -13.97 -20.18
N GLY A 325 3.66 -14.38 -19.78
CA GLY A 325 4.27 -14.01 -18.49
C GLY A 325 5.16 -12.75 -18.53
N GLU A 326 5.28 -12.11 -19.70
CA GLU A 326 6.21 -11.01 -19.96
C GLU A 326 5.52 -9.69 -20.26
N PHE A 327 4.49 -9.70 -21.12
CA PHE A 327 3.83 -8.45 -21.51
C PHE A 327 3.24 -7.74 -20.29
N THR A 328 3.30 -6.42 -20.30
CA THR A 328 2.83 -5.56 -19.20
C THR A 328 1.89 -4.51 -19.76
N VAL A 329 1.00 -4.02 -18.90
CA VAL A 329 0.09 -2.91 -19.22
C VAL A 329 0.29 -1.77 -18.26
N SER A 330 0.11 -0.54 -18.72
CA SER A 330 0.14 0.64 -17.86
C SER A 330 -1.09 0.69 -16.97
N LEU A 331 -0.89 0.88 -15.66
CA LEU A 331 -1.97 1.18 -14.73
C LEU A 331 -2.37 2.66 -14.83
N GLY A 332 -3.63 2.96 -14.54
CA GLY A 332 -4.14 4.34 -14.51
C GLY A 332 -4.25 5.05 -15.87
N LYS A 333 -3.96 4.37 -16.99
CA LYS A 333 -4.12 4.91 -18.34
C LYS A 333 -5.24 4.18 -19.07
N ALA A 334 -6.19 4.95 -19.60
CA ALA A 334 -7.24 4.41 -20.45
C ALA A 334 -6.66 3.89 -21.78
N GLU A 335 -7.18 2.78 -22.27
CA GLU A 335 -6.81 2.20 -23.55
C GLU A 335 -7.84 2.58 -24.63
N VAL A 336 -7.35 3.06 -25.77
CA VAL A 336 -8.19 3.27 -26.96
C VAL A 336 -8.30 1.93 -27.69
N VAL A 337 -9.41 1.22 -27.49
CA VAL A 337 -9.64 -0.10 -28.11
C VAL A 337 -10.09 -0.02 -29.57
N LYS A 338 -10.69 1.11 -29.97
CA LYS A 338 -11.13 1.38 -31.34
C LYS A 338 -11.12 2.89 -31.58
N ALA A 339 -10.35 3.33 -32.56
CA ALA A 339 -10.39 4.72 -33.00
C ALA A 339 -11.73 5.01 -33.70
N GLY A 340 -12.31 6.17 -33.38
CA GLY A 340 -13.43 6.75 -34.14
C GLY A 340 -12.91 7.64 -35.27
N THR A 341 -13.76 7.88 -36.26
CA THR A 341 -13.58 8.88 -37.32
C THR A 341 -14.45 10.09 -37.07
#